data_AF-A0A3B9CZV9-F1
#
_entry.id   AF-A0A3B9CZV9-F1
#
_cell.length_a   1.000
_cell.length_b   1.000
_cell.length_c   1.000
_cell.angle_alpha   90.00
_cell.angle_beta   90.00
_cell.angle_gamma   90.00
#
_symmetry.space_group_name_H-M   'P 1'
#
loop_
_entity.id
_entity.type
_entity.pdbx_description
1 polymer ?
#
loop_
_entity_poly.entity_id
_entity_poly.type
_entity_poly.pdbx_seq_one_letter_code
_entity_poly.pdbx_strand_id
1 'polypeptide(L)'
;RNLAGDADDLDWLNYDVVSARWKAWEKAFADHYELDDKQEESLKRLVHGGASKVDGRMAFAEVLDVPAPAAFGKSATVKKYMWVNVKKKRVYIDADQILDPALKAKIKGMAKIPSLTPESTEEEKKAAADARRFRDVVEKLYQKQKRSLGYLRKLRGAVLGNPDVTGIVYINGSKPDTQDLQQVGQLDDYREQLRKYEQKRAAAKTSFEWEQLAFQWKEIQTLRTDLSGPIKAMEASLKEDAQKILSVDQHASGPVPEPWTDLEIADTLTIVGLTTLGLMLLMGLFSRFAAVAAAFMLFGFYLAMPPLPGVPPAPGPEHSLFVNKNLIEVFALLVLAATPSGHWFGVDSLLTKFFANWRSDGKVTKDRQSTISTGEEPATATA
;
A
#
# COMPACT_ATOMS: atom_id res chain seq x y z
N ARG A 1 6.00 -6.39 -13.46
CA ARG A 1 6.54 -6.52 -12.10
C ARG A 1 6.40 -5.15 -11.44
N ASN A 2 5.32 -4.86 -10.74
CA ASN A 2 5.33 -3.77 -9.77
C ASN A 2 5.79 -4.40 -8.46
N LEU A 3 7.11 -4.45 -8.27
CA LEU A 3 7.76 -4.91 -7.03
C LEU A 3 8.04 -3.69 -6.13
N ALA A 4 7.06 -2.79 -6.01
CA ALA A 4 7.21 -1.56 -5.24
C ALA A 4 6.48 -1.74 -3.91
N GLY A 5 7.24 -1.83 -2.81
CA GLY A 5 6.74 -2.00 -1.45
C GLY A 5 6.63 -3.47 -1.02
N ASP A 6 5.43 -4.03 -1.11
CA ASP A 6 5.08 -5.35 -0.56
C ASP A 6 5.29 -6.47 -1.59
N ALA A 7 6.37 -7.25 -1.43
CA ALA A 7 6.74 -8.32 -2.36
C ALA A 7 5.69 -9.44 -2.44
N ASP A 8 4.95 -9.67 -1.35
CA ASP A 8 4.02 -10.79 -1.17
C ASP A 8 2.55 -10.37 -1.21
N ASP A 9 2.27 -9.08 -1.45
CA ASP A 9 0.91 -8.51 -1.42
C ASP A 9 0.12 -8.79 -0.12
N LEU A 10 0.80 -9.12 0.99
CA LEU A 10 0.16 -9.38 2.28
C LEU A 10 -0.47 -8.12 2.90
N ASP A 11 0.10 -6.94 2.66
CA ASP A 11 -0.45 -5.66 3.09
C ASP A 11 -1.78 -5.37 2.39
N TRP A 12 -1.94 -5.81 1.13
CA TRP A 12 -3.23 -5.72 0.43
C TRP A 12 -4.32 -6.56 1.09
N LEU A 13 -3.94 -7.60 1.83
CA LEU A 13 -4.83 -8.50 2.56
C LEU A 13 -5.02 -8.07 4.02
N ASN A 14 -4.44 -6.93 4.42
CA ASN A 14 -4.62 -6.32 5.72
C ASN A 14 -5.59 -5.14 5.63
N TYR A 15 -6.75 -5.27 6.29
CA TYR A 15 -7.78 -4.23 6.30
C TYR A 15 -7.25 -2.88 6.82
N ASP A 16 -6.48 -2.88 7.89
CA ASP A 16 -6.03 -1.64 8.54
C ASP A 16 -5.03 -0.90 7.65
N VAL A 17 -4.12 -1.63 7.00
CA VAL A 17 -3.12 -1.05 6.08
C VAL A 17 -3.80 -0.44 4.85
N VAL A 18 -4.65 -1.21 4.15
CA VAL A 18 -5.33 -0.71 2.95
C VAL A 18 -6.31 0.42 3.29
N SER A 19 -7.05 0.31 4.39
CA SER A 19 -7.99 1.36 4.80
C SER A 19 -7.27 2.67 5.19
N ALA A 20 -6.12 2.59 5.84
CA ALA A 20 -5.28 3.76 6.12
C ALA A 20 -4.77 4.39 4.82
N ARG A 21 -4.28 3.56 3.88
CA ARG A 21 -3.81 4.04 2.57
C ARG A 21 -4.91 4.75 1.78
N TRP A 22 -6.12 4.19 1.74
CA TRP A 22 -7.25 4.82 1.05
C TRP A 22 -7.70 6.13 1.69
N LYS A 23 -7.65 6.24 3.02
CA LYS A 23 -7.94 7.50 3.74
C LYS A 23 -6.86 8.56 3.50
N ALA A 24 -5.59 8.15 3.46
CA ALA A 24 -4.49 9.06 3.14
C ALA A 24 -4.61 9.57 1.69
N TRP A 25 -4.94 8.67 0.76
CA TRP A 25 -5.21 9.03 -0.63
C TRP A 25 -6.44 9.92 -0.78
N GLU A 26 -7.53 9.67 -0.04
CA GLU A 26 -8.74 10.52 -0.03
C GLU A 26 -8.36 11.97 0.31
N LYS A 27 -7.54 12.16 1.37
CA LYS A 27 -7.06 13.48 1.76
C LYS A 27 -6.18 14.10 0.67
N ALA A 28 -5.20 13.36 0.16
CA ALA A 28 -4.31 13.84 -0.90
C ALA A 28 -5.06 14.20 -2.18
N PHE A 29 -6.11 13.45 -2.53
CA PHE A 29 -6.98 13.72 -3.67
C PHE A 29 -7.77 15.01 -3.47
N ALA A 30 -8.34 15.21 -2.26
CA ALA A 30 -9.06 16.43 -1.94
C ALA A 30 -8.15 17.67 -1.99
N ASP A 31 -6.95 17.56 -1.43
CA ASP A 31 -5.95 18.62 -1.38
C ASP A 31 -5.39 18.94 -2.79
N HIS A 32 -5.07 17.92 -3.60
CA HIS A 32 -4.46 18.09 -4.93
C HIS A 32 -5.38 18.77 -5.95
N TYR A 33 -6.68 18.46 -5.91
CA TYR A 33 -7.67 19.05 -6.82
C TYR A 33 -8.43 20.24 -6.24
N GLU A 34 -8.10 20.66 -5.02
CA GLU A 34 -8.77 21.76 -4.31
C GLU A 34 -10.30 21.63 -4.33
N LEU A 35 -10.81 20.48 -3.86
CA LEU A 35 -12.23 20.17 -3.95
C LEU A 35 -13.10 21.17 -3.18
N ASP A 36 -14.26 21.52 -3.76
CA ASP A 36 -15.29 22.26 -3.04
C ASP A 36 -16.04 21.38 -2.02
N ASP A 37 -16.83 22.00 -1.13
CA ASP A 37 -17.58 21.31 -0.08
C ASP A 37 -18.47 20.17 -0.60
N LYS A 38 -19.07 20.32 -1.78
CA LYS A 38 -19.98 19.31 -2.36
C LYS A 38 -19.19 18.16 -2.96
N GLN A 39 -18.07 18.46 -3.60
CA GLN A 39 -17.15 17.46 -4.13
C GLN A 39 -16.53 16.66 -2.98
N GLU A 40 -16.10 17.33 -1.91
CA GLU A 40 -15.56 16.68 -0.72
C GLU A 40 -16.60 15.79 -0.02
N GLU A 41 -17.85 16.24 0.10
CA GLU A 41 -18.93 15.39 0.63
C GLU A 41 -19.20 14.17 -0.26
N SER A 42 -19.15 14.36 -1.59
CA SER A 42 -19.32 13.26 -2.55
C SER A 42 -18.18 12.24 -2.45
N LEU A 43 -16.93 12.70 -2.30
CA LEU A 43 -15.76 11.86 -2.10
C LEU A 43 -15.85 11.10 -0.77
N LYS A 44 -16.19 11.78 0.33
CA LYS A 44 -16.41 11.14 1.63
C LYS A 44 -17.50 10.08 1.56
N ARG A 45 -18.59 10.36 0.84
CA ARG A 45 -19.68 9.39 0.64
C ARG A 45 -19.24 8.20 -0.22
N LEU A 46 -18.35 8.41 -1.19
CA LEU A 46 -17.77 7.34 -2.00
C LEU A 46 -16.88 6.41 -1.16
N VAL A 47 -15.99 6.98 -0.35
CA VAL A 47 -15.00 6.23 0.45
C VAL A 47 -15.65 5.56 1.67
N HIS A 48 -16.41 6.32 2.47
CA HIS A 48 -16.97 5.87 3.75
C HIS A 48 -18.40 5.34 3.62
N GLY A 49 -19.13 5.76 2.58
CA GLY A 49 -20.52 5.39 2.35
C GLY A 49 -21.52 6.47 2.76
N GLY A 50 -22.78 6.27 2.38
CA GLY A 50 -23.87 7.17 2.70
C GLY A 50 -24.74 6.64 3.84
N ALA A 51 -24.36 6.90 5.09
CA ALA A 51 -25.16 6.56 6.26
C ALA A 51 -25.57 7.83 7.03
N SER A 52 -26.71 7.78 7.73
CA SER A 52 -27.17 8.89 8.56
C SER A 52 -26.86 8.61 10.02
N LYS A 53 -26.45 9.65 10.76
CA LYS A 53 -26.27 9.53 12.21
C LYS A 53 -27.64 9.42 12.88
N VAL A 54 -27.87 8.30 13.57
CA VAL A 54 -29.11 7.98 14.27
C VAL A 54 -28.74 7.42 15.63
N ASP A 55 -29.26 8.03 16.70
CA ASP A 55 -29.07 7.55 18.08
C ASP A 55 -27.59 7.33 18.44
N GLY A 56 -26.70 8.20 17.95
CA GLY A 56 -25.25 8.16 18.20
C GLY A 56 -24.45 7.20 17.31
N ARG A 57 -25.11 6.43 16.44
CA ARG A 57 -24.46 5.49 15.50
C ARG A 57 -24.75 5.87 14.05
N MET A 58 -23.88 5.48 13.13
CA MET A 58 -24.17 5.60 11.70
C MET A 58 -25.11 4.47 11.29
N ALA A 59 -26.16 4.77 10.52
CA ALA A 59 -27.18 3.80 10.19
C ALA A 59 -27.77 3.99 8.79
N PHE A 60 -28.12 2.88 8.15
CA PHE A 60 -29.05 2.88 7.01
C PHE A 60 -30.47 2.71 7.53
N ALA A 61 -31.39 3.58 7.12
CA ALA A 61 -32.76 3.60 7.62
C ALA A 61 -33.77 3.41 6.50
N GLU A 62 -34.83 2.64 6.73
CA GLU A 62 -35.97 2.53 5.82
C GLU A 62 -37.28 2.59 6.61
N VAL A 63 -38.34 3.06 5.97
CA VAL A 63 -39.67 3.16 6.59
C VAL A 63 -40.20 1.75 6.84
N LEU A 64 -40.70 1.53 8.05
CA LEU A 64 -41.39 0.33 8.46
C LEU A 64 -42.80 0.73 8.89
N ASP A 65 -43.73 0.66 7.94
CA ASP A 65 -45.16 0.98 8.11
C ASP A 65 -45.97 -0.17 8.74
N VAL A 66 -45.31 -1.30 9.05
CA VAL A 66 -45.89 -2.49 9.68
C VAL A 66 -45.26 -2.80 11.04
N PRO A 67 -45.94 -3.55 11.93
CA PRO A 67 -45.33 -4.02 13.17
C PRO A 67 -44.13 -4.93 12.87
N ALA A 68 -42.99 -4.71 13.54
CA ALA A 68 -41.86 -5.63 13.43
C ALA A 68 -42.24 -7.01 14.01
N PRO A 69 -41.76 -8.13 13.43
CA PRO A 69 -42.04 -9.46 13.96
C PRO A 69 -41.62 -9.54 15.44
N ALA A 70 -42.43 -10.17 16.30
CA ALA A 70 -42.09 -10.32 17.71
C ALA A 70 -40.73 -11.03 17.94
N ALA A 71 -40.31 -11.88 16.99
CA ALA A 71 -39.01 -12.55 16.99
C ALA A 71 -37.83 -11.60 16.72
N PHE A 72 -38.04 -10.53 15.94
CA PHE A 72 -37.00 -9.56 15.56
C PHE A 72 -36.39 -8.88 16.79
N GLY A 73 -37.24 -8.47 17.74
CA GLY A 73 -36.83 -7.87 19.02
C GLY A 73 -36.38 -8.88 20.09
N LYS A 74 -36.40 -10.18 19.83
CA LYS A 74 -35.92 -11.23 20.75
C LYS A 74 -34.59 -11.85 20.32
N SER A 75 -34.30 -11.87 19.02
CA SER A 75 -33.04 -12.45 18.50
C SER A 75 -31.83 -11.56 18.83
N ALA A 76 -30.94 -12.06 19.68
CA ALA A 76 -29.67 -11.40 20.01
C ALA A 76 -28.81 -11.17 18.75
N THR A 77 -28.80 -12.14 17.82
CA THR A 77 -28.15 -11.98 16.53
C THR A 77 -28.72 -10.78 15.80
N VAL A 78 -30.03 -10.68 15.58
CA VAL A 78 -30.63 -9.57 14.81
C VAL A 78 -30.42 -8.22 15.48
N LYS A 79 -30.52 -8.13 16.81
CA LYS A 79 -30.25 -6.90 17.59
C LYS A 79 -28.84 -6.35 17.39
N LYS A 80 -27.85 -7.21 17.09
CA LYS A 80 -26.48 -6.79 16.82
C LYS A 80 -26.36 -6.01 15.50
N TYR A 81 -27.16 -6.36 14.50
CA TYR A 81 -27.07 -5.79 13.14
C TYR A 81 -28.15 -4.73 12.89
N MET A 82 -29.31 -4.85 13.55
CA MET A 82 -30.48 -4.05 13.24
C MET A 82 -31.28 -3.66 14.49
N TRP A 83 -31.90 -2.48 14.45
CA TRP A 83 -32.87 -2.07 15.45
C TRP A 83 -34.08 -1.41 14.80
N VAL A 84 -35.21 -1.45 15.51
CA VAL A 84 -36.46 -0.84 15.07
C VAL A 84 -36.80 0.30 16.02
N ASN A 85 -37.06 1.47 15.47
CA ASN A 85 -37.65 2.58 16.22
C ASN A 85 -39.16 2.60 15.97
N VAL A 86 -39.91 2.11 16.95
CA VAL A 86 -41.38 2.01 16.87
C VAL A 86 -42.03 3.40 16.76
N LYS A 87 -41.48 4.41 17.45
CA LYS A 87 -42.01 5.78 17.43
C LYS A 87 -41.83 6.43 16.06
N LYS A 88 -40.65 6.26 15.45
CA LYS A 88 -40.33 6.82 14.13
C LYS A 88 -40.77 5.94 12.96
N LYS A 89 -41.35 4.76 13.22
CA LYS A 89 -41.76 3.76 12.21
C LYS A 89 -40.63 3.48 11.21
N ARG A 90 -39.43 3.20 11.71
CA ARG A 90 -38.24 2.97 10.91
C ARG A 90 -37.44 1.77 11.40
N VAL A 91 -36.87 1.04 10.45
CA VAL A 91 -35.87 -0.01 10.70
C VAL A 91 -34.52 0.54 10.32
N TYR A 92 -33.54 0.27 11.17
CA TYR A 92 -32.17 0.70 11.02
C TYR A 92 -31.25 -0.51 10.94
N ILE A 93 -30.25 -0.41 10.08
CA ILE A 93 -29.10 -1.32 10.03
C ILE A 93 -27.89 -0.51 10.45
N ASP A 94 -27.13 -1.05 11.40
CA ASP A 94 -25.89 -0.43 11.83
C ASP A 94 -24.93 -0.31 10.63
N ALA A 95 -24.43 0.89 10.38
CA ALA A 95 -23.51 1.15 9.28
C ALA A 95 -22.15 0.48 9.47
N ASP A 96 -21.88 -0.14 10.64
CA ASP A 96 -20.73 -1.01 10.86
C ASP A 96 -21.00 -2.49 10.56
N GLN A 97 -22.27 -2.91 10.41
CA GLN A 97 -22.67 -4.31 10.25
C GLN A 97 -23.21 -4.62 8.85
N ILE A 98 -22.67 -5.62 8.15
CA ILE A 98 -23.12 -5.97 6.78
C ILE A 98 -24.36 -6.88 6.86
N LEU A 99 -25.43 -6.55 6.13
CA LEU A 99 -26.55 -7.47 5.92
C LEU A 99 -26.18 -8.38 4.76
N ASP A 100 -25.45 -9.46 5.03
CA ASP A 100 -25.09 -10.43 4.01
C ASP A 100 -26.32 -11.26 3.53
N PRO A 101 -26.22 -11.99 2.41
CA PRO A 101 -27.33 -12.79 1.89
C PRO A 101 -27.88 -13.84 2.88
N ALA A 102 -27.03 -14.44 3.71
CA ALA A 102 -27.42 -15.46 4.67
C ALA A 102 -28.19 -14.85 5.86
N LEU A 103 -27.70 -13.73 6.40
CA LEU A 103 -28.39 -12.97 7.43
C LEU A 103 -29.71 -12.40 6.90
N LYS A 104 -29.73 -11.90 5.65
CA LYS A 104 -30.96 -11.47 4.97
C LYS A 104 -31.98 -12.60 4.91
N ALA A 105 -31.58 -13.78 4.46
CA ALA A 105 -32.45 -14.96 4.39
C ALA A 105 -32.99 -15.34 5.77
N LYS A 106 -32.12 -15.34 6.79
CA LYS A 106 -32.48 -15.61 8.19
C LYS A 106 -33.53 -14.62 8.72
N ILE A 107 -33.36 -13.32 8.48
CA ILE A 107 -34.29 -12.28 8.91
C ILE A 107 -35.62 -12.38 8.17
N LYS A 108 -35.61 -12.61 6.86
CA LYS A 108 -36.84 -12.86 6.08
C LYS A 108 -37.59 -14.11 6.56
N GLY A 109 -36.86 -15.15 6.97
CA GLY A 109 -37.42 -16.38 7.54
C GLY A 109 -38.15 -16.19 8.87
N MET A 110 -37.82 -15.14 9.65
CA MET A 110 -38.52 -14.82 10.89
C MET A 110 -39.95 -14.31 10.67
N ALA A 111 -40.20 -13.67 9.53
CA ALA A 111 -41.54 -13.29 9.11
C ALA A 111 -42.17 -14.44 8.31
N LYS A 112 -42.77 -15.40 9.02
CA LYS A 112 -43.52 -16.50 8.38
C LYS A 112 -44.78 -15.92 7.72
N ILE A 113 -44.99 -16.26 6.45
CA ILE A 113 -46.23 -15.90 5.73
C ILE A 113 -47.21 -17.06 5.96
N PRO A 114 -48.35 -16.82 6.63
CA PRO A 114 -49.41 -17.83 6.78
C PRO A 114 -49.91 -18.29 5.40
N SER A 115 -50.23 -19.58 5.28
CA SER A 115 -50.92 -20.13 4.12
C SER A 115 -52.38 -19.67 4.14
N LEU A 116 -52.79 -18.90 3.13
CA LEU A 116 -54.17 -18.42 3.01
C LEU A 116 -55.01 -19.42 2.22
N THR A 117 -56.13 -19.85 2.80
CA THR A 117 -57.24 -20.54 2.15
C THR A 117 -58.41 -19.57 1.91
N PRO A 118 -59.42 -19.92 1.08
CA PRO A 118 -60.61 -19.08 0.89
C PRO A 118 -61.36 -18.74 2.19
N GLU A 119 -61.23 -19.59 3.22
CA GLU A 119 -61.87 -19.44 4.54
C GLU A 119 -61.01 -18.68 5.57
N SER A 120 -59.83 -18.19 5.17
CA SER A 120 -58.93 -17.50 6.10
C SER A 120 -59.61 -16.27 6.69
N THR A 121 -59.40 -16.09 8.00
CA THR A 121 -59.88 -14.94 8.75
C THR A 121 -59.23 -13.63 8.25
N GLU A 122 -59.90 -12.49 8.47
CA GLU A 122 -59.33 -11.18 8.16
C GLU A 122 -58.02 -10.92 8.94
N GLU A 123 -57.87 -11.50 10.13
CA GLU A 123 -56.64 -11.44 10.92
C GLU A 123 -55.48 -12.20 10.25
N GLU A 124 -55.73 -13.39 9.71
CA GLU A 124 -54.73 -14.16 8.97
C GLU A 124 -54.32 -13.47 7.67
N LYS A 125 -55.29 -12.87 6.95
CA LYS A 125 -55.01 -12.06 5.75
C LYS A 125 -54.14 -10.85 6.07
N LYS A 126 -54.45 -10.16 7.18
CA LYS A 126 -53.66 -9.02 7.67
C LYS A 126 -52.26 -9.44 8.10
N ALA A 127 -52.13 -10.53 8.84
CA ALA A 127 -50.84 -11.08 9.26
C ALA A 127 -49.97 -11.50 8.05
N ALA A 128 -50.58 -12.09 7.02
CA ALA A 128 -49.89 -12.41 5.77
C ALA A 128 -49.44 -11.16 5.00
N ALA A 129 -50.27 -10.10 4.96
CA ALA A 129 -49.91 -8.83 4.35
C ALA A 129 -48.76 -8.14 5.10
N ASP A 130 -48.80 -8.11 6.43
CA ASP A 130 -47.75 -7.53 7.27
C ASP A 130 -46.42 -8.28 7.12
N ALA A 131 -46.46 -9.62 7.08
CA ALA A 131 -45.27 -10.45 6.85
C ALA A 131 -44.63 -10.21 5.47
N ARG A 132 -45.45 -10.02 4.43
CA ARG A 132 -44.96 -9.67 3.08
C ARG A 132 -44.30 -8.30 3.06
N ARG A 133 -44.98 -7.26 3.57
CA ARG A 133 -44.44 -5.89 3.67
C ARG A 133 -43.12 -5.85 4.46
N PHE A 134 -43.03 -6.60 5.56
CA PHE A 134 -41.79 -6.70 6.32
C PHE A 134 -40.63 -7.28 5.48
N ARG A 135 -40.87 -8.39 4.77
CA ARG A 135 -39.84 -8.98 3.88
C ARG A 135 -39.42 -8.00 2.78
N ASP A 136 -40.34 -7.19 2.28
CA ASP A 136 -40.04 -6.14 1.29
C ASP A 136 -39.21 -5.01 1.88
N VAL A 137 -39.49 -4.56 3.11
CA VAL A 137 -38.67 -3.56 3.81
C VAL A 137 -37.25 -4.07 4.03
N VAL A 138 -37.08 -5.33 4.44
CA VAL A 138 -35.73 -5.95 4.59
C VAL A 138 -35.00 -6.02 3.25
N GLU A 139 -35.70 -6.34 2.15
CA GLU A 139 -35.08 -6.32 0.82
C GLU A 139 -34.71 -4.90 0.39
N LYS A 140 -35.59 -3.91 0.59
CA LYS A 140 -35.29 -2.50 0.29
C LYS A 140 -34.09 -2.00 1.09
N LEU A 141 -33.99 -2.35 2.37
CA LEU A 141 -32.83 -2.05 3.20
C LEU A 141 -31.56 -2.68 2.67
N TYR A 142 -31.61 -3.96 2.29
CA TYR A 142 -30.47 -4.65 1.67
C TYR A 142 -30.01 -3.95 0.39
N GLN A 143 -30.95 -3.59 -0.50
CA GLN A 143 -30.63 -2.86 -1.73
C GLN A 143 -30.09 -1.45 -1.46
N LYS A 144 -30.66 -0.75 -0.47
CA LYS A 144 -30.21 0.58 -0.05
C LYS A 144 -28.80 0.54 0.51
N GLN A 145 -28.51 -0.41 1.40
CA GLN A 145 -27.16 -0.66 1.90
C GLN A 145 -26.22 -0.93 0.72
N LYS A 146 -26.60 -1.82 -0.22
CA LYS A 146 -25.77 -2.12 -1.40
C LYS A 146 -25.39 -0.86 -2.21
N ARG A 147 -26.34 0.07 -2.38
CA ARG A 147 -26.13 1.33 -3.11
C ARG A 147 -25.35 2.38 -2.33
N SER A 148 -25.35 2.32 -1.00
CA SER A 148 -24.74 3.32 -0.11
C SER A 148 -23.49 2.81 0.61
N LEU A 149 -23.03 1.60 0.25
CA LEU A 149 -21.79 1.00 0.72
C LEU A 149 -20.60 1.77 0.15
N GLY A 150 -19.87 2.45 1.04
CA GLY A 150 -18.57 3.02 0.70
C GLY A 150 -17.53 1.94 0.41
N TYR A 151 -16.48 2.33 -0.29
CA TYR A 151 -15.38 1.44 -0.64
C TYR A 151 -14.70 0.81 0.58
N LEU A 152 -14.47 1.55 1.68
CA LEU A 152 -13.89 0.99 2.91
C LEU A 152 -14.70 -0.17 3.50
N ARG A 153 -16.01 -0.16 3.27
CA ARG A 153 -16.90 -1.20 3.78
C ARG A 153 -16.97 -2.40 2.85
N LYS A 154 -16.86 -2.18 1.52
CA LYS A 154 -16.65 -3.25 0.54
C LYS A 154 -15.33 -3.97 0.82
N LEU A 155 -14.26 -3.22 1.09
CA LEU A 155 -12.95 -3.75 1.50
C LEU A 155 -13.05 -4.60 2.76
N ARG A 156 -13.74 -4.10 3.80
CA ARG A 156 -13.97 -4.85 5.04
C ARG A 156 -14.67 -6.19 4.76
N GLY A 157 -15.68 -6.18 3.90
CA GLY A 157 -16.37 -7.41 3.49
C GLY A 157 -15.47 -8.38 2.73
N ALA A 158 -14.64 -7.87 1.82
CA ALA A 158 -13.72 -8.70 1.02
C ALA A 158 -12.61 -9.34 1.88
N VAL A 159 -12.05 -8.59 2.83
CA VAL A 159 -10.91 -9.04 3.66
C VAL A 159 -11.34 -9.79 4.92
N LEU A 160 -12.37 -9.31 5.63
CA LEU A 160 -12.79 -9.86 6.93
C LEU A 160 -14.10 -10.67 6.87
N GLY A 161 -14.85 -10.55 5.77
CA GLY A 161 -16.20 -11.13 5.64
C GLY A 161 -16.32 -12.26 4.61
N ASN A 162 -15.24 -12.60 3.90
CA ASN A 162 -15.26 -13.67 2.91
C ASN A 162 -14.75 -14.98 3.56
N PRO A 163 -15.63 -15.98 3.79
CA PRO A 163 -15.23 -17.26 4.37
C PRO A 163 -14.27 -18.05 3.46
N ASP A 164 -14.28 -17.80 2.14
CA ASP A 164 -13.34 -18.42 1.21
C ASP A 164 -11.91 -17.85 1.39
N VAL A 165 -11.80 -16.62 1.89
CA VAL A 165 -10.51 -15.93 2.14
C VAL A 165 -10.03 -16.16 3.57
N THR A 166 -10.90 -16.11 4.56
CA THR A 166 -10.55 -16.14 6.00
C THR A 166 -10.81 -17.47 6.72
N GLY A 167 -11.46 -18.44 6.06
CA GLY A 167 -11.93 -19.66 6.71
C GLY A 167 -13.22 -19.45 7.52
N ILE A 168 -13.88 -20.53 7.92
CA ILE A 168 -15.16 -20.47 8.65
C ILE A 168 -14.95 -19.93 10.07
N VAL A 169 -15.41 -18.69 10.34
CA VAL A 169 -15.55 -18.18 11.71
C VAL A 169 -16.95 -18.53 12.23
N TYR A 170 -17.03 -19.50 13.14
CA TYR A 170 -18.29 -19.87 13.79
C TYR A 170 -18.76 -18.72 14.70
N ILE A 171 -19.87 -18.07 14.31
CA ILE A 171 -20.47 -16.92 15.01
C ILE A 171 -21.03 -17.30 16.41
N ASN A 172 -21.05 -18.59 16.78
CA ASN A 172 -21.73 -19.10 17.97
C ASN A 172 -20.94 -20.10 18.83
N GLY A 173 -19.62 -20.21 18.73
CA GLY A 173 -18.80 -20.97 19.71
C GLY A 173 -19.12 -22.47 19.92
N SER A 174 -20.09 -23.05 19.21
CA SER A 174 -20.41 -24.48 19.29
C SER A 174 -19.56 -25.26 18.29
N LYS A 175 -18.72 -26.18 18.80
CA LYS A 175 -18.03 -27.20 18.00
C LYS A 175 -19.04 -28.07 17.23
N PRO A 176 -18.80 -28.46 15.97
CA PRO A 176 -19.43 -29.65 15.43
C PRO A 176 -18.81 -30.87 16.12
N ASP A 177 -19.66 -31.71 16.68
CA ASP A 177 -19.31 -33.08 17.04
C ASP A 177 -19.25 -33.91 15.77
N THR A 178 -18.08 -33.91 15.14
CA THR A 178 -17.61 -34.87 14.13
C THR A 178 -16.18 -34.48 13.77
N GLN A 179 -15.37 -35.43 13.31
CA GLN A 179 -14.00 -35.25 12.81
C GLN A 179 -13.94 -34.44 11.49
N ASP A 180 -14.73 -33.38 11.36
CA ASP A 180 -15.08 -32.71 10.12
C ASP A 180 -14.22 -31.45 9.86
N LEU A 181 -13.32 -31.60 8.89
CA LEU A 181 -12.83 -30.59 7.94
C LEU A 181 -12.98 -29.11 8.34
N GLN A 182 -11.96 -28.57 9.01
CA GLN A 182 -11.71 -27.13 8.99
C GLN A 182 -11.25 -26.76 7.57
N GLN A 183 -12.11 -26.11 6.80
CA GLN A 183 -11.73 -25.57 5.49
C GLN A 183 -10.79 -24.38 5.75
N VAL A 184 -9.48 -24.60 5.50
CA VAL A 184 -8.45 -23.55 5.60
C VAL A 184 -8.80 -22.48 4.57
N GLY A 185 -8.91 -21.22 5.01
CA GLY A 185 -9.15 -20.10 4.09
C GLY A 185 -7.98 -19.92 3.12
N GLN A 186 -8.24 -19.39 1.92
CA GLN A 186 -7.20 -19.18 0.92
C GLN A 186 -6.04 -18.30 1.42
N LEU A 187 -6.30 -17.37 2.36
CA LEU A 187 -5.24 -16.54 2.98
C LEU A 187 -4.30 -17.36 3.88
N ASP A 188 -4.86 -18.28 4.67
CA ASP A 188 -4.06 -19.12 5.56
C ASP A 188 -3.27 -20.17 4.76
N ASP A 189 -3.88 -20.71 3.70
CA ASP A 189 -3.17 -21.56 2.74
C ASP A 189 -2.03 -20.80 2.06
N TYR A 190 -2.27 -19.57 1.60
CA TYR A 190 -1.24 -18.71 1.01
C TYR A 190 -0.05 -18.50 1.97
N ARG A 191 -0.32 -18.10 3.22
CA ARG A 191 0.73 -17.91 4.25
C ARG A 191 1.52 -19.18 4.52
N GLU A 192 0.85 -20.31 4.61
CA GLU A 192 1.50 -21.60 4.87
C GLU A 192 2.33 -22.07 3.68
N GLN A 193 1.85 -21.88 2.44
CA GLN A 193 2.62 -22.19 1.24
C GLN A 193 3.87 -21.31 1.12
N LEU A 194 3.77 -20.02 1.46
CA LEU A 194 4.90 -19.09 1.49
C LEU A 194 5.97 -19.57 2.49
N ARG A 195 5.54 -19.88 3.73
CA ARG A 195 6.43 -20.40 4.78
C ARG A 195 7.13 -21.69 4.37
N LYS A 196 6.39 -22.64 3.76
CA LYS A 196 6.96 -23.89 3.24
C LYS A 196 7.95 -23.63 2.11
N TYR A 197 7.64 -22.71 1.22
CA TYR A 197 8.52 -22.32 0.12
C TYR A 197 9.83 -21.76 0.64
N GLU A 198 9.80 -20.82 1.59
CA GLU A 198 11.00 -20.24 2.20
C GLU A 198 11.88 -21.29 2.88
N GLN A 199 11.27 -22.20 3.65
CA GLN A 199 12.00 -23.29 4.30
C GLN A 199 12.67 -24.22 3.30
N LYS A 200 11.97 -24.64 2.25
CA LYS A 200 12.54 -25.47 1.19
C LYS A 200 13.62 -24.73 0.40
N ARG A 201 13.42 -23.44 0.12
CA ARG A 201 14.40 -22.59 -0.56
C ARG A 201 15.70 -22.46 0.22
N ALA A 202 15.63 -22.35 1.54
CA ALA A 202 16.82 -22.33 2.40
C ALA A 202 17.54 -23.70 2.46
N ALA A 203 16.80 -24.80 2.31
CA ALA A 203 17.35 -26.16 2.38
C ALA A 203 17.80 -26.71 1.01
N ALA A 204 17.38 -26.12 -0.10
CA ALA A 204 17.61 -26.62 -1.46
C ALA A 204 19.09 -26.59 -1.85
N LYS A 205 19.57 -27.71 -2.41
CA LYS A 205 20.97 -27.89 -2.84
C LYS A 205 21.07 -28.43 -4.26
N THR A 206 20.04 -29.12 -4.74
CA THR A 206 20.03 -29.79 -6.05
C THR A 206 19.24 -29.00 -7.09
N SER A 207 19.59 -29.13 -8.37
CA SER A 207 18.86 -28.48 -9.48
C SER A 207 17.38 -28.88 -9.52
N PHE A 208 17.07 -30.14 -9.22
CA PHE A 208 15.70 -30.64 -9.14
C PHE A 208 14.88 -29.96 -8.04
N GLU A 209 15.45 -29.72 -6.86
CA GLU A 209 14.77 -28.96 -5.80
C GLU A 209 14.48 -27.52 -6.20
N TRP A 210 15.40 -26.87 -6.93
CA TRP A 210 15.20 -25.53 -7.47
C TRP A 210 14.09 -25.48 -8.53
N GLU A 211 13.98 -26.50 -9.37
CA GLU A 211 12.90 -26.61 -10.37
C GLU A 211 11.54 -26.82 -9.69
N GLN A 212 11.47 -27.68 -8.67
CA GLN A 212 10.25 -27.89 -7.88
C GLN A 212 9.84 -26.60 -7.14
N LEU A 213 10.81 -25.85 -6.60
CA LEU A 213 10.58 -24.54 -6.00
C LEU A 213 10.05 -23.54 -7.01
N ALA A 214 10.56 -23.55 -8.25
CA ALA A 214 10.05 -22.66 -9.29
C ALA A 214 8.59 -22.96 -9.65
N PHE A 215 8.18 -24.23 -9.64
CA PHE A 215 6.78 -24.63 -9.83
C PHE A 215 5.90 -24.19 -8.64
N GLN A 216 6.31 -24.52 -7.41
CA GLN A 216 5.60 -24.11 -6.19
C GLN A 216 5.45 -22.57 -6.11
N TRP A 217 6.49 -21.83 -6.52
CA TRP A 217 6.43 -20.38 -6.59
C TRP A 217 5.34 -19.89 -7.55
N LYS A 218 5.16 -20.52 -8.72
CA LYS A 218 4.08 -20.15 -9.64
C LYS A 218 2.69 -20.30 -9.00
N GLU A 219 2.46 -21.39 -8.27
CA GLU A 219 1.19 -21.61 -7.55
C GLU A 219 0.95 -20.53 -6.49
N ILE A 220 1.98 -20.20 -5.71
CA ILE A 220 1.95 -19.10 -4.72
C ILE A 220 1.62 -17.76 -5.40
N GLN A 221 2.19 -17.48 -6.58
CA GLN A 221 1.91 -16.25 -7.32
C GLN A 221 0.46 -16.20 -7.86
N THR A 222 -0.11 -17.34 -8.25
CA THR A 222 -1.53 -17.43 -8.62
C THR A 222 -2.41 -17.11 -7.41
N LEU A 223 -2.19 -17.76 -6.27
CA LEU A 223 -2.93 -17.48 -5.03
C LEU A 223 -2.81 -16.01 -4.60
N ARG A 224 -1.61 -15.44 -4.67
CA ARG A 224 -1.37 -14.03 -4.39
C ARG A 224 -2.24 -13.13 -5.28
N THR A 225 -2.33 -13.44 -6.56
CA THR A 225 -3.10 -12.65 -7.54
C THR A 225 -4.60 -12.82 -7.35
N ASP A 226 -5.06 -14.03 -7.06
CA ASP A 226 -6.47 -14.32 -6.80
C ASP A 226 -6.99 -13.59 -5.55
N LEU A 227 -6.15 -13.51 -4.51
CA LEU A 227 -6.47 -12.82 -3.26
C LEU A 227 -6.36 -11.30 -3.36
N SER A 228 -5.24 -10.78 -3.86
CA SER A 228 -4.98 -9.33 -3.89
C SER A 228 -5.61 -8.62 -5.10
N GLY A 229 -5.83 -9.33 -6.20
CA GLY A 229 -6.37 -8.80 -7.45
C GLY A 229 -7.72 -8.11 -7.31
N PRO A 230 -8.72 -8.72 -6.66
CA PRO A 230 -10.01 -8.07 -6.41
C PRO A 230 -9.90 -6.78 -5.58
N ILE A 231 -8.96 -6.72 -4.64
CA ILE A 231 -8.74 -5.54 -3.79
C ILE A 231 -8.05 -4.43 -4.61
N LYS A 232 -7.05 -4.79 -5.41
CA LYS A 232 -6.38 -3.87 -6.35
C LYS A 232 -7.37 -3.31 -7.39
N ALA A 233 -8.24 -4.16 -7.93
CA ALA A 233 -9.32 -3.73 -8.83
C ALA A 233 -10.31 -2.79 -8.11
N MET A 234 -10.62 -3.07 -6.85
CA MET A 234 -11.48 -2.21 -6.03
C MET A 234 -10.85 -0.82 -5.80
N GLU A 235 -9.54 -0.76 -5.55
CA GLU A 235 -8.82 0.52 -5.46
C GLU A 235 -8.85 1.28 -6.80
N ALA A 236 -8.64 0.58 -7.92
CA ALA A 236 -8.73 1.20 -9.24
C ALA A 236 -10.13 1.77 -9.50
N SER A 237 -11.20 1.03 -9.16
CA SER A 237 -12.58 1.53 -9.26
C SER A 237 -12.85 2.70 -8.32
N LEU A 238 -12.29 2.71 -7.11
CA LEU A 238 -12.39 3.86 -6.20
C LEU A 238 -11.76 5.11 -6.84
N LYS A 239 -10.53 4.99 -7.37
CA LYS A 239 -9.83 6.09 -8.02
C LYS A 239 -10.58 6.59 -9.26
N GLU A 240 -11.11 5.68 -10.07
CA GLU A 240 -11.91 6.00 -11.26
C GLU A 240 -13.23 6.69 -10.90
N ASP A 241 -13.95 6.22 -9.89
CA ASP A 241 -15.20 6.83 -9.46
C ASP A 241 -14.98 8.21 -8.82
N ALA A 242 -13.85 8.40 -8.12
CA ALA A 242 -13.49 9.70 -7.57
C ALA A 242 -13.16 10.72 -8.67
N GLN A 243 -12.51 10.28 -9.75
CA GLN A 243 -12.25 11.12 -10.92
C GLN A 243 -13.54 11.69 -11.51
N LYS A 244 -14.66 10.97 -11.46
CA LYS A 244 -15.98 11.45 -11.94
C LYS A 244 -16.57 12.59 -11.12
N ILE A 245 -16.00 12.89 -9.95
CA ILE A 245 -16.42 14.02 -9.07
C ILE A 245 -15.79 15.34 -9.55
N LEU A 246 -14.67 15.26 -10.28
CA LEU A 246 -13.88 16.42 -10.70
C LEU A 246 -14.57 17.22 -11.80
N SER A 247 -14.28 18.51 -11.83
CA SER A 247 -14.60 19.38 -12.96
C SER A 247 -13.63 19.13 -14.13
N VAL A 248 -13.99 19.61 -15.32
CA VAL A 248 -13.14 19.50 -16.52
C VAL A 248 -11.78 20.17 -16.31
N ASP A 249 -11.74 21.31 -15.61
CA ASP A 249 -10.50 22.04 -15.34
C ASP A 249 -9.63 21.30 -14.31
N GLN A 250 -10.23 20.67 -13.30
CA GLN A 250 -9.50 19.88 -12.30
C GLN A 250 -8.79 18.67 -12.94
N HIS A 251 -9.41 18.03 -13.94
CA HIS A 251 -8.77 16.94 -14.68
C HIS A 251 -7.45 17.34 -15.37
N ALA A 252 -7.27 18.63 -15.70
CA ALA A 252 -6.04 19.12 -16.33
C ALA A 252 -4.85 19.17 -15.37
N SER A 253 -5.08 19.12 -14.04
CA SER A 253 -4.04 19.21 -13.00
C SER A 253 -3.17 17.95 -12.87
N GLY A 254 -3.39 16.94 -13.71
CA GLY A 254 -2.66 15.68 -13.69
C GLY A 254 -3.09 14.74 -12.54
N PRO A 255 -2.50 13.54 -12.44
CA PRO A 255 -2.84 12.58 -11.40
C PRO A 255 -2.36 13.02 -10.02
N VAL A 256 -3.04 12.57 -8.98
CA VAL A 256 -2.58 12.73 -7.59
C VAL A 256 -1.20 12.09 -7.43
N PRO A 257 -0.21 12.79 -6.85
CA PRO A 257 1.09 12.22 -6.59
C PRO A 257 0.97 11.02 -5.64
N GLU A 258 1.50 9.87 -6.06
CA GLU A 258 1.56 8.70 -5.19
C GLU A 258 2.71 8.86 -4.19
N PRO A 259 2.56 8.34 -2.95
CA PRO A 259 3.66 8.33 -2.00
C PRO A 259 4.80 7.49 -2.55
N TRP A 260 6.03 7.93 -2.31
CA TRP A 260 7.21 7.24 -2.79
C TRP A 260 7.30 5.86 -2.16
N THR A 261 7.51 4.85 -3.00
CA THR A 261 7.76 3.49 -2.56
C THR A 261 9.23 3.31 -2.16
N ASP A 262 9.53 2.33 -1.30
CA ASP A 262 10.91 2.05 -0.88
C ASP A 262 11.84 1.77 -2.08
N LEU A 263 11.29 1.16 -3.13
CA LEU A 263 12.01 0.91 -4.38
C LEU A 263 12.32 2.22 -5.12
N GLU A 264 11.34 3.13 -5.24
CA GLU A 264 11.56 4.42 -5.90
C GLU A 264 12.55 5.29 -5.12
N ILE A 265 12.54 5.21 -3.78
CA ILE A 265 13.54 5.88 -2.94
C ILE A 265 14.93 5.31 -3.23
N ALA A 266 15.07 3.98 -3.25
CA ALA A 266 16.34 3.32 -3.56
C ALA A 266 16.83 3.64 -4.98
N ASP A 267 15.94 3.62 -5.97
CA ASP A 267 16.23 3.96 -7.37
C ASP A 267 16.66 5.42 -7.49
N THR A 268 15.95 6.34 -6.84
CA THR A 268 16.28 7.77 -6.85
C THR A 268 17.61 8.05 -6.17
N LEU A 269 17.87 7.45 -5.01
CA LEU A 269 19.16 7.55 -4.32
C LEU A 269 20.29 6.99 -5.20
N THR A 270 20.02 5.90 -5.91
CA THR A 270 20.97 5.30 -6.85
C THR A 270 21.28 6.24 -7.99
N ILE A 271 20.26 6.77 -8.67
CA ILE A 271 20.42 7.73 -9.78
C ILE A 271 21.18 8.98 -9.33
N VAL A 272 20.75 9.60 -8.22
CA VAL A 272 21.39 10.81 -7.69
C VAL A 272 22.83 10.53 -7.27
N GLY A 273 23.08 9.40 -6.61
CA GLY A 273 24.42 8.98 -6.19
C GLY A 273 25.38 8.80 -7.36
N LEU A 274 25.02 7.98 -8.35
CA LEU A 274 25.89 7.76 -9.52
C LEU A 274 26.09 9.04 -10.34
N THR A 275 25.02 9.81 -10.56
CA THR A 275 25.10 11.05 -11.35
C THR A 275 26.00 12.07 -10.67
N THR A 276 25.85 12.25 -9.35
CA THR A 276 26.67 13.20 -8.59
C THR A 276 28.12 12.78 -8.57
N LEU A 277 28.41 11.50 -8.25
CA LEU A 277 29.79 11.01 -8.21
C LEU A 277 30.44 11.05 -9.60
N GLY A 278 29.71 10.66 -10.65
CA GLY A 278 30.17 10.78 -12.03
C GLY A 278 30.48 12.24 -12.42
N LEU A 279 29.61 13.18 -12.06
CA LEU A 279 29.83 14.61 -12.30
C LEU A 279 31.07 15.13 -11.55
N MET A 280 31.25 14.72 -10.29
CA MET A 280 32.42 15.07 -9.49
C MET A 280 33.71 14.54 -10.11
N LEU A 281 33.70 13.30 -10.62
CA LEU A 281 34.83 12.73 -11.37
C LEU A 281 35.10 13.51 -12.67
N LEU A 282 34.07 13.86 -13.44
CA LEU A 282 34.20 14.61 -14.70
C LEU A 282 34.72 16.04 -14.49
N MET A 283 34.25 16.73 -13.44
CA MET A 283 34.72 18.06 -13.07
C MET A 283 36.08 18.03 -12.35
N GLY A 284 36.54 16.85 -11.94
CA GLY A 284 37.75 16.70 -11.13
C GLY A 284 37.63 17.37 -9.76
N LEU A 285 36.45 17.28 -9.13
CA LEU A 285 36.15 17.77 -7.79
C LEU A 285 36.17 16.60 -6.79
N PHE A 286 36.99 16.69 -5.74
CA PHE A 286 37.25 15.62 -4.77
C PHE A 286 37.55 14.26 -5.42
N SER A 287 38.37 14.24 -6.49
CA SER A 287 38.46 13.09 -7.42
C SER A 287 38.77 11.76 -6.73
N ARG A 288 39.61 11.75 -5.70
CA ARG A 288 39.95 10.52 -4.95
C ARG A 288 38.77 10.00 -4.13
N PHE A 289 38.05 10.90 -3.46
CA PHE A 289 36.86 10.54 -2.70
C PHE A 289 35.74 10.09 -3.63
N ALA A 290 35.48 10.83 -4.71
CA ALA A 290 34.46 10.50 -5.69
C ALA A 290 34.72 9.13 -6.34
N ALA A 291 35.98 8.84 -6.70
CA ALA A 291 36.38 7.55 -7.25
C ALA A 291 36.19 6.38 -6.27
N VAL A 292 36.58 6.53 -5.00
CA VAL A 292 36.37 5.49 -3.98
C VAL A 292 34.88 5.29 -3.66
N ALA A 293 34.12 6.38 -3.53
CA ALA A 293 32.69 6.31 -3.28
C ALA A 293 31.93 5.66 -4.44
N ALA A 294 32.28 5.99 -5.69
CA ALA A 294 31.70 5.37 -6.88
C ALA A 294 32.07 3.89 -6.97
N ALA A 295 33.32 3.53 -6.66
CA ALA A 295 33.76 2.13 -6.61
C ALA A 295 32.97 1.34 -5.55
N PHE A 296 32.78 1.91 -4.35
CA PHE A 296 32.00 1.27 -3.30
C PHE A 296 30.54 1.06 -3.72
N MET A 297 29.92 2.07 -4.33
CA MET A 297 28.53 2.01 -4.79
C MET A 297 28.34 0.94 -5.89
N LEU A 298 29.19 0.93 -6.91
CA LEU A 298 29.17 -0.09 -7.97
C LEU A 298 29.48 -1.50 -7.45
N PHE A 299 30.39 -1.61 -6.49
CA PHE A 299 30.69 -2.87 -5.83
C PHE A 299 29.49 -3.40 -5.03
N GLY A 300 28.70 -2.51 -4.42
CA GLY A 300 27.42 -2.86 -3.82
C GLY A 300 26.46 -3.57 -4.79
N PHE A 301 26.36 -3.09 -6.04
CA PHE A 301 25.54 -3.75 -7.07
C PHE A 301 26.08 -5.12 -7.48
N TYR A 302 27.40 -5.26 -7.55
CA TYR A 302 28.04 -6.56 -7.79
C TYR A 302 27.72 -7.56 -6.67
N LEU A 303 27.75 -7.12 -5.40
CA LEU A 303 27.43 -7.98 -4.25
C LEU A 303 25.95 -8.33 -4.14
N ALA A 304 25.05 -7.45 -4.60
CA ALA A 304 23.61 -7.70 -4.54
C ALA A 304 23.18 -8.86 -5.45
N MET A 305 23.83 -9.04 -6.61
CA MET A 305 23.58 -10.14 -7.53
C MET A 305 24.88 -10.58 -8.20
N PRO A 306 25.75 -11.33 -7.49
CA PRO A 306 27.03 -11.74 -8.03
C PRO A 306 26.83 -12.77 -9.14
N PRO A 307 27.59 -12.69 -10.25
CA PRO A 307 27.49 -13.64 -11.36
C PRO A 307 28.15 -14.97 -10.97
N LEU A 308 27.47 -15.76 -10.13
CA LEU A 308 27.94 -17.07 -9.66
C LEU A 308 27.29 -18.22 -10.44
N PRO A 309 27.98 -19.36 -10.60
CA PRO A 309 27.35 -20.55 -11.14
C PRO A 309 26.22 -21.02 -10.20
N GLY A 310 25.02 -21.24 -10.75
CA GLY A 310 23.86 -21.76 -10.01
C GLY A 310 22.87 -20.72 -9.48
N VAL A 311 23.15 -19.42 -9.60
CA VAL A 311 22.11 -18.38 -9.42
C VAL A 311 21.40 -18.11 -10.76
N PRO A 312 20.09 -17.81 -10.76
CA PRO A 312 19.41 -17.42 -11.99
C PRO A 312 20.12 -16.23 -12.62
N PRO A 313 20.36 -16.24 -13.95
CA PRO A 313 21.10 -15.18 -14.62
C PRO A 313 20.40 -13.84 -14.40
N ALA A 314 21.19 -12.80 -14.14
CA ALA A 314 20.68 -11.45 -14.08
C ALA A 314 19.97 -11.11 -15.41
N PRO A 315 18.81 -10.44 -15.39
CA PRO A 315 18.10 -10.10 -16.60
C PRO A 315 18.94 -9.15 -17.47
N GLY A 316 19.36 -9.63 -18.65
CA GLY A 316 20.19 -8.88 -19.61
C GLY A 316 20.93 -9.82 -20.57
N PRO A 317 21.53 -9.29 -21.65
CA PRO A 317 22.28 -10.08 -22.64
C PRO A 317 23.64 -10.60 -22.14
N GLU A 318 23.96 -10.44 -20.86
CA GLU A 318 25.30 -10.66 -20.33
C GLU A 318 25.42 -12.03 -19.63
N HIS A 319 26.25 -12.91 -20.19
CA HIS A 319 26.67 -14.17 -19.57
C HIS A 319 28.15 -14.07 -19.19
N SER A 320 28.43 -13.59 -17.99
CA SER A 320 29.78 -13.58 -17.41
C SER A 320 29.81 -14.52 -16.20
N LEU A 321 30.83 -15.38 -16.11
CA LEU A 321 30.90 -16.42 -15.07
C LEU A 321 31.47 -15.94 -13.73
N PHE A 322 32.13 -14.77 -13.69
CA PHE A 322 32.71 -14.17 -12.46
C PHE A 322 32.98 -12.67 -12.60
N VAL A 323 33.46 -12.21 -13.77
CA VAL A 323 33.81 -10.81 -14.00
C VAL A 323 32.76 -10.17 -14.90
N ASN A 324 31.92 -9.32 -14.34
CA ASN A 324 30.98 -8.49 -15.12
C ASN A 324 31.56 -7.08 -15.34
N LYS A 325 30.86 -6.28 -16.14
CA LYS A 325 31.23 -4.88 -16.41
C LYS A 325 31.35 -4.05 -15.13
N ASN A 326 30.44 -4.22 -14.17
CA ASN A 326 30.47 -3.49 -12.90
C ASN A 326 31.79 -3.73 -12.15
N LEU A 327 32.30 -4.97 -12.12
CA LEU A 327 33.56 -5.29 -11.46
C LEU A 327 34.76 -4.65 -12.18
N ILE A 328 34.75 -4.62 -13.51
CA ILE A 328 35.78 -3.92 -14.31
C ILE A 328 35.77 -2.42 -14.01
N GLU A 329 34.58 -1.81 -13.90
CA GLU A 329 34.43 -0.39 -13.55
C GLU A 329 34.92 -0.08 -12.13
N VAL A 330 34.66 -0.97 -11.16
CA VAL A 330 35.20 -0.85 -9.79
C VAL A 330 36.73 -0.81 -9.83
N PHE A 331 37.38 -1.72 -10.55
CA PHE A 331 38.84 -1.71 -10.68
C PHE A 331 39.35 -0.43 -11.37
N ALA A 332 38.68 0.02 -12.44
CA ALA A 332 39.04 1.26 -13.12
C ALA A 332 38.95 2.48 -12.17
N LEU A 333 37.90 2.56 -11.36
CA LEU A 333 37.73 3.63 -10.38
C LEU A 333 38.76 3.56 -9.25
N LEU A 334 39.14 2.37 -8.79
CA LEU A 334 40.22 2.22 -7.81
C LEU A 334 41.58 2.64 -8.37
N VAL A 335 41.86 2.33 -9.64
CA VAL A 335 43.05 2.83 -10.35
C VAL A 335 43.02 4.35 -10.45
N LEU A 336 41.85 4.95 -10.77
CA LEU A 336 41.68 6.40 -10.79
C LEU A 336 41.86 7.04 -9.40
N ALA A 337 41.42 6.38 -8.33
CA ALA A 337 41.63 6.85 -6.96
C ALA A 337 43.11 6.79 -6.53
N ALA A 338 43.84 5.77 -6.99
CA ALA A 338 45.26 5.59 -6.74
C ALA A 338 46.14 6.56 -7.55
N THR A 339 45.67 6.93 -8.74
CA THR A 339 46.37 7.86 -9.63
C THR A 339 46.10 9.32 -9.23
N PRO A 340 47.11 10.21 -9.16
CA PRO A 340 46.93 11.63 -8.82
C PRO A 340 46.35 12.45 -9.99
N SER A 341 45.26 11.99 -10.61
CA SER A 341 44.63 12.63 -11.79
C SER A 341 44.03 14.01 -11.49
N GLY A 342 43.52 14.24 -10.27
CA GLY A 342 42.91 15.51 -9.85
C GLY A 342 43.89 16.70 -9.80
N HIS A 343 45.20 16.46 -9.73
CA HIS A 343 46.20 17.53 -9.66
C HIS A 343 46.51 18.16 -11.02
N TRP A 344 46.29 17.42 -12.12
CA TRP A 344 46.69 17.81 -13.47
C TRP A 344 45.56 18.48 -14.26
N PHE A 345 44.31 18.03 -14.10
CA PHE A 345 43.18 18.50 -14.93
C PHE A 345 41.89 18.82 -14.15
N GLY A 346 41.88 18.73 -12.81
CA GLY A 346 40.68 18.90 -12.00
C GLY A 346 40.53 20.28 -11.35
N VAL A 347 39.27 20.64 -11.05
CA VAL A 347 38.92 21.82 -10.21
C VAL A 347 39.61 21.76 -8.84
N ASP A 348 39.96 20.57 -8.34
CA ASP A 348 40.77 20.37 -7.12
C ASP A 348 42.13 21.11 -7.16
N SER A 349 42.78 21.20 -8.33
CA SER A 349 44.05 21.93 -8.51
C SER A 349 43.83 23.46 -8.43
N LEU A 350 42.69 23.94 -8.94
CA LEU A 350 42.32 25.35 -8.90
C LEU A 350 41.98 25.81 -7.48
N LEU A 351 41.21 24.98 -6.76
CA LEU A 351 40.84 25.23 -5.36
C LEU A 351 42.06 25.21 -4.44
N THR A 352 42.95 24.23 -4.59
CA THR A 352 44.19 24.18 -3.78
C THR A 352 45.10 25.38 -4.03
N LYS A 353 45.26 25.83 -5.28
CA LYS A 353 46.01 27.06 -5.61
C LYS A 353 45.33 28.32 -5.07
N PHE A 354 44.01 28.43 -5.18
CA PHE A 354 43.25 29.58 -4.67
C PHE A 354 43.37 29.69 -3.14
N PHE A 355 43.18 28.60 -2.40
CA PHE A 355 43.34 28.60 -0.94
C PHE A 355 44.79 28.76 -0.48
N ALA A 356 45.77 28.28 -1.24
CA ALA A 356 47.18 28.53 -0.95
C ALA A 356 47.54 30.01 -1.10
N ASN A 357 47.09 30.65 -2.20
CA ASN A 357 47.33 32.07 -2.46
C ASN A 357 46.62 32.98 -1.43
N TRP A 358 45.41 32.63 -1.02
CA TRP A 358 44.69 33.38 0.02
C TRP A 358 45.40 33.32 1.38
N ARG A 359 46.00 32.18 1.73
CA ARG A 359 46.81 32.04 2.97
C ARG A 359 48.17 32.73 2.88
N SER A 360 48.78 32.81 1.70
CA SER A 360 50.03 33.58 1.54
C SER A 360 49.79 35.08 1.68
N ASP A 361 48.69 35.60 1.14
CA ASP A 361 48.33 37.03 1.30
C ASP A 361 48.09 37.41 2.77
N GLY A 362 47.49 36.50 3.55
CA GLY A 362 47.33 36.67 5.00
C GLY A 362 48.65 36.60 5.82
N LYS A 363 49.67 35.89 5.32
CA LYS A 363 51.01 35.85 5.95
C LYS A 363 51.84 37.10 5.59
N VAL A 364 51.82 37.53 4.33
CA VAL A 364 52.55 38.73 3.86
C VAL A 364 52.05 39.99 4.56
N THR A 365 50.74 40.09 4.81
CA THR A 365 50.14 41.20 5.58
C THR A 365 50.58 41.21 7.04
N LYS A 366 50.71 40.04 7.68
CA LYS A 366 51.15 39.90 9.07
C LYS A 366 52.65 40.19 9.26
N ASP A 367 53.50 39.75 8.33
CA ASP A 367 54.94 40.03 8.35
C ASP A 367 55.23 41.52 8.10
N ARG A 368 54.47 42.19 7.23
CA ARG A 368 54.53 43.66 7.06
C ARG A 368 54.10 44.41 8.32
N GLN A 369 53.06 43.93 9.02
CA GLN A 369 52.63 44.54 10.28
C GLN A 369 53.68 44.37 11.38
N SER A 370 54.41 43.23 11.40
CA SER A 370 55.50 43.01 12.35
C SER A 370 56.72 43.88 12.05
N THR A 371 57.13 44.03 10.78
CA THR A 371 58.26 44.88 10.39
C THR A 371 57.99 46.37 10.63
N ILE A 372 56.76 46.84 10.47
CA ILE A 372 56.35 48.21 10.84
C ILE A 372 56.32 48.40 12.37
N SER A 373 56.02 47.35 13.14
CA SER A 373 56.00 47.36 14.62
C SER A 373 57.40 47.32 15.25
N THR A 374 58.38 46.68 14.60
CA THR A 374 59.73 46.49 15.17
C THR A 374 60.77 47.48 14.66
N GLY A 375 60.48 48.27 13.62
CA GLY A 375 61.32 49.40 13.21
C GLY A 375 62.73 49.05 12.72
N GLU A 376 62.96 47.82 12.25
CA GLU A 376 64.25 47.47 11.61
C GLU A 376 64.20 47.80 10.11
N GLU A 377 65.02 48.77 9.71
CA GLU A 377 65.31 49.15 8.32
C GLU A 377 66.10 48.02 7.62
N PRO A 378 65.79 47.67 6.36
CA PRO A 378 66.60 46.69 5.63
C PRO A 378 68.00 47.25 5.39
N ALA A 379 69.00 46.62 6.02
CA ALA A 379 70.41 46.94 5.82
C ALA A 379 70.75 46.89 4.33
N THR A 380 71.14 48.06 3.82
CA THR A 380 71.62 48.29 2.48
C THR A 380 72.87 47.46 2.21
N ALA A 381 72.79 46.62 1.17
CA ALA A 381 73.94 45.96 0.58
C ALA A 381 74.96 47.01 0.10
N THR A 382 76.22 46.86 0.52
CA THR A 382 77.35 47.54 -0.10
C THR A 382 78.49 46.55 -0.38
N ALA A 383 78.88 46.56 -1.67
CA ALA A 383 80.06 46.00 -2.35
C ALA A 383 80.28 44.48 -2.30
#